data_AF-A0A4Y7PR63-F1
#
_entry.id   AF-A0A4Y7PR63-F1
#
_cell.length_a   1.000
_cell.length_b   1.000
_cell.length_c   1.000
_cell.angle_alpha   90.00
_cell.angle_beta   90.00
_cell.angle_gamma   90.00
#
_symmetry.space_group_name_H-M   'P 1'
#
loop_
_entity.id
_entity.type
_entity.pdbx_description
1 polymer ?
#
loop_
_entity_poly.entity_id
_entity_poly.type
_entity_poly.pdbx_seq_one_letter_code
_entity_poly.pdbx_strand_id
1 'polypeptide(L)'
;MNKVEVLAAWSNYQKWWSTARDQDILRFQAISWPTVTTVTVAEDLTVNRIASFVLSPHHSQDKSPKDRIKEQLLRWHPDRFDGRYLPKVPAEERDAVRQAVGHVVKALNELISRDRDSPFA
;
A
#
# COMPACT_ATOMS: atom_id res chain seq x y z
N MET A 1 7.57 8.64 12.62
CA MET A 1 7.74 7.18 12.72
C MET A 1 9.20 6.88 12.98
N ASN A 2 9.55 5.97 13.88
CA ASN A 2 10.95 5.64 14.11
C ASN A 2 11.47 4.63 13.07
N LYS A 3 12.80 4.54 12.91
CA LYS A 3 13.45 3.67 11.91
C LYS A 3 13.07 2.19 12.07
N VAL A 4 12.98 1.71 13.31
CA VAL A 4 12.75 0.28 13.62
C VAL A 4 11.35 -0.14 13.18
N GLU A 5 10.34 0.67 13.50
CA GLU A 5 8.94 0.45 13.11
C GLU A 5 8.77 0.37 11.59
N VAL A 6 9.37 1.32 10.87
CA VAL A 6 9.29 1.35 9.40
C VAL A 6 9.93 0.11 8.80
N LEU A 7 11.12 -0.26 9.25
CA LEU A 7 11.83 -1.43 8.73
C LEU A 7 11.06 -2.72 8.98
N ALA A 8 10.47 -2.87 10.17
CA ALA A 8 9.64 -4.02 10.51
C ALA A 8 8.38 -4.07 9.63
N ALA A 9 7.67 -2.95 9.48
CA ALA A 9 6.49 -2.87 8.63
C ALA A 9 6.83 -3.15 7.15
N TRP A 10 7.93 -2.60 6.64
CA TRP A 10 8.38 -2.83 5.26
C TRP A 10 8.75 -4.30 5.01
N SER A 11 9.45 -4.93 5.95
CA SER A 11 9.80 -6.36 5.86
C SER A 11 8.55 -7.24 5.83
N ASN A 12 7.59 -6.99 6.73
CA ASN A 12 6.31 -7.69 6.76
C ASN A 12 5.52 -7.48 5.46
N TYR A 13 5.52 -6.26 4.95
CA TYR A 13 4.90 -5.91 3.67
C TYR A 13 5.51 -6.69 2.50
N GLN A 14 6.84 -6.72 2.40
CA GLN A 14 7.51 -7.49 1.35
C GLN A 14 7.21 -8.98 1.44
N LYS A 15 7.28 -9.55 2.65
CA LYS A 15 6.97 -10.96 2.91
C LYS A 15 5.51 -11.31 2.59
N TRP A 16 4.58 -10.42 2.89
CA TRP A 16 3.18 -10.62 2.53
C TRP A 16 3.02 -10.62 1.02
N TRP A 17 3.59 -9.65 0.31
CA TRP A 17 3.50 -9.60 -1.15
C TRP A 17 4.15 -10.79 -1.85
N SER A 18 5.18 -11.41 -1.25
CA SER A 18 5.78 -12.63 -1.80
C SER A 18 4.91 -13.89 -1.60
N THR A 19 3.94 -13.87 -0.69
CA THR A 19 3.09 -15.03 -0.36
C THR A 19 1.59 -14.81 -0.66
N ALA A 20 1.14 -13.58 -0.88
CA ALA A 20 -0.27 -13.23 -1.10
C ALA A 20 -0.91 -13.96 -2.29
N ARG A 21 -0.09 -14.31 -3.30
CA ARG A 21 -0.55 -15.10 -4.46
C ARG A 21 -1.02 -16.50 -4.05
N ASP A 22 -0.43 -17.07 -3.00
CA ASP A 22 -0.62 -18.46 -2.62
C ASP A 22 -1.60 -18.61 -1.45
N GLN A 23 -2.12 -17.50 -0.92
CA GLN A 23 -3.16 -17.51 0.11
C GLN A 23 -4.51 -17.90 -0.48
N ASP A 24 -5.24 -18.80 0.17
CA ASP A 24 -6.58 -19.21 -0.25
C ASP A 24 -7.66 -18.19 0.16
N ILE A 25 -7.48 -17.57 1.34
CA ILE A 25 -8.41 -16.59 1.90
C ILE A 25 -7.64 -15.33 2.27
N LEU A 26 -8.15 -14.19 1.82
CA LEU A 26 -7.59 -12.87 2.08
C LEU A 26 -8.58 -12.01 2.88
N ARG A 27 -8.40 -11.98 4.20
CA ARG A 27 -9.17 -11.07 5.06
C ARG A 27 -8.57 -9.67 5.04
N PHE A 28 -9.42 -8.65 5.22
CA PHE A 28 -9.05 -7.24 5.27
C PHE A 28 -7.86 -6.97 6.20
N GLN A 29 -7.91 -7.51 7.41
CA GLN A 29 -6.85 -7.34 8.43
C GLN A 29 -5.56 -8.12 8.11
N ALA A 30 -5.67 -9.17 7.28
CA ALA A 30 -4.52 -9.96 6.85
C ALA A 30 -3.79 -9.34 5.67
N ILE A 31 -4.42 -8.40 4.94
CA ILE A 31 -3.78 -7.65 3.87
C ILE A 31 -2.72 -6.72 4.47
N SER A 32 -1.48 -6.82 3.96
CA SER A 32 -0.44 -5.88 4.35
C SER A 32 -0.60 -4.58 3.57
N TRP A 33 -1.43 -3.69 4.11
CA TRP A 33 -1.63 -2.33 3.60
C TRP A 33 -0.32 -1.51 3.67
N PRO A 34 -0.13 -0.49 2.80
CA PRO A 34 1.11 0.28 2.75
C PRO A 34 1.15 1.35 3.85
N THR A 35 1.07 0.92 5.11
CA THR A 35 1.13 1.74 6.32
C THR A 35 2.02 1.05 7.36
N VAL A 36 2.59 1.83 8.28
CA VAL A 36 3.36 1.25 9.40
C VAL A 36 2.46 0.73 10.50
N THR A 37 1.34 1.43 10.74
CA THR A 37 0.35 1.08 11.75
C THR A 37 -0.77 0.24 11.15
N THR A 38 -1.39 -0.60 11.98
CA THR A 38 -2.52 -1.45 11.62
C THR A 38 -3.67 -0.66 11.03
N VAL A 39 -4.33 -1.24 10.03
CA VAL A 39 -5.50 -0.70 9.34
C VAL A 39 -6.68 -1.57 9.73
N THR A 40 -7.71 -0.99 10.32
CA THR A 40 -8.93 -1.70 10.71
C THR A 40 -10.12 -1.32 9.84
N VAL A 41 -10.07 -0.14 9.21
CA VAL A 41 -11.09 0.37 8.29
C VAL A 41 -10.44 1.08 7.10
N ALA A 42 -11.18 1.31 6.00
CA ALA A 42 -10.62 1.93 4.80
C ALA A 42 -10.14 3.37 5.05
N GLU A 43 -10.79 4.09 5.96
CA GLU A 43 -10.52 5.50 6.32
C GLU A 43 -9.13 5.68 6.95
N ASP A 44 -8.55 4.61 7.50
CA ASP A 44 -7.17 4.61 8.01
C ASP A 44 -6.13 4.87 6.90
N LEU A 45 -6.48 4.59 5.64
CA LEU A 45 -5.58 4.67 4.48
C LEU A 45 -5.48 6.10 3.94
N THR A 46 -5.06 7.00 4.83
CA THR A 46 -4.85 8.41 4.52
C THR A 46 -3.55 8.64 3.75
N VAL A 47 -3.49 9.72 2.98
CA VAL A 47 -2.28 10.17 2.25
C VAL A 47 -1.07 10.25 3.18
N ASN A 48 -1.24 10.81 4.38
CA ASN A 48 -0.14 11.00 5.32
C ASN A 48 0.40 9.66 5.86
N ARG A 49 -0.47 8.69 6.15
CA ARG A 49 -0.05 7.36 6.64
C ARG A 49 0.66 6.57 5.56
N ILE A 50 0.15 6.62 4.33
CA ILE A 50 0.76 5.98 3.17
C ILE A 50 2.09 6.64 2.81
N ALA A 51 2.16 7.98 2.80
CA ALA A 51 3.40 8.71 2.55
C ALA A 51 4.49 8.37 3.57
N SER A 52 4.13 8.32 4.87
CA SER A 52 5.06 7.98 5.95
C SER A 52 5.65 6.58 5.82
N PHE A 53 4.94 5.68 5.14
CA PHE A 53 5.43 4.35 4.78
C PHE A 53 6.23 4.42 3.47
N VAL A 54 5.58 4.69 2.34
CA VAL A 54 6.14 4.59 0.97
C VAL A 54 7.35 5.49 0.72
N LEU A 55 7.36 6.69 1.31
CA LEU A 55 8.41 7.69 1.13
C LEU A 55 9.46 7.67 2.24
N SER A 56 9.41 6.68 3.13
CA SER A 56 10.35 6.65 4.24
C SER A 56 11.78 6.45 3.75
N PRO A 57 12.78 7.22 4.25
CA PRO A 57 14.17 7.05 3.87
C PRO A 57 14.82 5.76 4.40
N HIS A 58 14.07 4.97 5.18
CA HIS A 58 14.57 3.78 5.85
C HIS A 58 14.45 2.49 5.03
N HIS A 59 13.74 2.49 3.90
CA HIS A 59 13.66 1.35 2.99
C HIS A 59 13.93 1.78 1.54
N SER A 60 14.20 0.79 0.67
CA SER A 60 14.37 1.00 -0.78
C SER A 60 15.28 2.17 -1.13
N GLN A 61 16.41 2.29 -0.41
CA GLN A 61 17.32 3.43 -0.47
C GLN A 61 17.96 3.60 -1.86
N ASP A 62 17.95 2.54 -2.66
CA ASP A 62 18.34 2.46 -4.06
C ASP A 62 17.34 3.12 -5.03
N LYS A 63 16.13 3.49 -4.57
CA LYS A 63 15.05 4.03 -5.41
C LYS A 63 14.70 5.46 -5.07
N SER A 64 14.41 6.25 -6.10
CA SER A 64 13.85 7.59 -5.94
C SER A 64 12.45 7.55 -5.29
N PRO A 65 12.02 8.63 -4.61
CA PRO A 65 10.65 8.74 -4.10
C PRO A 65 9.59 8.44 -5.17
N LYS A 66 9.79 8.97 -6.39
CA LYS A 66 8.92 8.78 -7.54
C LYS A 66 8.81 7.32 -7.98
N ASP A 67 9.93 6.60 -8.03
CA ASP A 67 9.94 5.19 -8.41
C ASP A 67 9.23 4.34 -7.36
N ARG A 68 9.42 4.64 -6.07
CA ARG A 68 8.70 3.96 -4.99
C ARG A 68 7.19 4.13 -5.14
N ILE A 69 6.71 5.34 -5.43
CA ILE A 69 5.26 5.60 -5.65
C ILE A 69 4.76 4.80 -6.86
N LYS A 70 5.46 4.85 -8.00
CA LYS A 70 5.08 4.14 -9.22
C LYS A 70 4.99 2.64 -9.01
N GLU A 71 5.94 2.05 -8.29
CA GLU A 71 5.91 0.62 -7.94
C GLU A 71 4.69 0.26 -7.10
N GLN A 72 4.30 1.12 -6.15
CA GLN A 72 3.08 0.91 -5.39
C GLN A 72 1.83 1.04 -6.26
N LEU A 73 1.77 2.01 -7.18
CA LEU A 73 0.64 2.16 -8.11
C LEU A 73 0.47 0.91 -8.99
N LEU A 74 1.56 0.36 -9.52
CA LEU A 74 1.53 -0.87 -10.32
C LEU A 74 1.04 -2.10 -9.54
N ARG A 75 1.28 -2.11 -8.23
CA ARG A 75 0.93 -3.21 -7.33
C ARG A 75 -0.51 -3.12 -6.84
N TRP A 76 -0.97 -1.91 -6.53
CA TRP A 76 -2.30 -1.63 -5.98
C TRP A 76 -3.33 -1.24 -7.05
N HIS A 77 -2.97 -1.22 -8.33
CA HIS A 77 -3.90 -0.89 -9.40
C HIS A 77 -5.17 -1.77 -9.31
N PRO A 78 -6.39 -1.20 -9.33
CA PRO A 78 -7.62 -1.96 -9.08
C PRO A 78 -7.78 -3.13 -10.04
N ASP A 79 -7.52 -2.95 -11.34
CA ASP A 79 -7.61 -4.04 -12.33
C ASP A 79 -6.73 -5.26 -11.96
N ARG A 80 -5.50 -5.01 -11.50
CA ARG A 80 -4.58 -6.08 -11.08
C ARG A 80 -4.97 -6.67 -9.74
N PHE A 81 -5.38 -5.83 -8.79
CA PHE A 81 -5.73 -6.28 -7.46
C PHE A 81 -7.04 -7.07 -7.48
N ASP A 82 -8.06 -6.53 -8.13
CA ASP A 82 -9.40 -7.09 -8.23
C ASP A 82 -9.41 -8.38 -9.03
N GLY A 83 -8.66 -8.47 -10.14
CA GLY A 83 -8.57 -9.70 -10.91
C GLY A 83 -7.89 -10.85 -10.14
N ARG A 84 -6.99 -10.53 -9.20
CA ARG A 84 -6.10 -11.53 -8.59
C ARG A 84 -6.41 -11.88 -7.14
N TYR A 85 -6.76 -10.88 -6.33
CA TYR A 85 -6.86 -11.01 -4.87
C TYR A 85 -8.31 -10.92 -4.39
N LEU A 86 -9.13 -10.09 -5.01
CA LEU A 86 -10.52 -9.91 -4.59
C LEU A 86 -11.38 -11.19 -4.61
N PRO A 87 -11.21 -12.16 -5.55
CA PRO A 87 -11.94 -13.44 -5.49
C PRO A 87 -11.66 -14.24 -4.21
N LYS A 88 -10.49 -14.04 -3.60
CA LYS A 88 -10.04 -14.70 -2.36
C LYS A 88 -10.52 -13.98 -1.10
N VAL A 89 -11.10 -12.78 -1.24
CA VAL A 89 -11.65 -12.02 -0.13
C VAL A 89 -13.04 -12.55 0.19
N PRO A 90 -13.37 -12.83 1.48
CA PRO A 90 -14.71 -13.19 1.91
C PRO A 90 -15.74 -12.18 1.41
N ALA A 91 -16.93 -12.65 1.01
CA ALA A 91 -17.92 -11.81 0.34
C ALA A 91 -18.31 -10.58 1.18
N GLU A 92 -18.39 -10.75 2.50
CA GLU A 92 -18.70 -9.73 3.49
C GLU A 92 -17.62 -8.65 3.65
N GLU A 93 -16.38 -8.91 3.22
CA GLU A 93 -15.25 -7.96 3.31
C GLU A 93 -14.87 -7.35 1.96
N ARG A 94 -15.42 -7.83 0.83
CA ARG A 94 -15.04 -7.40 -0.52
C ARG A 94 -15.20 -5.91 -0.74
N ASP A 95 -16.29 -5.32 -0.28
CA ASP A 95 -16.55 -3.89 -0.48
C ASP A 95 -15.60 -3.03 0.36
N ALA A 96 -15.32 -3.45 1.60
CA ALA A 96 -14.33 -2.79 2.44
C ALA A 96 -12.92 -2.87 1.82
N VAL A 97 -12.54 -4.02 1.26
CA VAL A 97 -11.25 -4.19 0.57
C VAL A 97 -11.19 -3.33 -0.70
N ARG A 98 -12.22 -3.29 -1.53
CA ARG A 98 -12.27 -2.41 -2.71
C ARG A 98 -12.14 -0.94 -2.34
N GLN A 99 -12.88 -0.50 -1.32
CA GLN A 99 -12.81 0.87 -0.83
C GLN A 99 -11.39 1.21 -0.36
N ALA A 100 -10.76 0.31 0.41
CA ALA A 100 -9.40 0.46 0.89
C ALA A 100 -8.36 0.51 -0.26
N VAL A 101 -8.47 -0.37 -1.25
CA VAL A 101 -7.63 -0.32 -2.47
C VAL A 101 -7.81 1.03 -3.18
N GLY A 102 -9.05 1.51 -3.30
CA GLY A 102 -9.35 2.83 -3.85
C GLY A 102 -8.67 3.97 -3.08
N HIS A 103 -8.68 3.91 -1.75
CA HIS A 103 -8.01 4.90 -0.89
C HIS A 103 -6.49 4.87 -1.10
N VAL A 104 -5.89 3.67 -1.20
CA VAL A 104 -4.45 3.52 -1.50
C VAL A 104 -4.09 4.15 -2.84
N VAL A 105 -4.82 3.80 -3.90
CA VAL A 105 -4.55 4.30 -5.25
C VAL A 105 -4.74 5.82 -5.31
N LYS A 106 -5.79 6.35 -4.69
CA LYS A 106 -6.03 7.79 -4.59
C LYS A 106 -4.87 8.50 -3.89
N ALA A 107 -4.43 7.98 -2.75
CA ALA A 107 -3.32 8.56 -2.00
C ALA A 107 -2.01 8.54 -2.81
N LEU A 108 -1.69 7.44 -3.48
CA LEU A 108 -0.49 7.34 -4.31
C LEU A 108 -0.53 8.30 -5.51
N ASN A 109 -1.69 8.47 -6.15
CA ASN A 109 -1.88 9.44 -7.23
C ASN A 109 -1.75 10.89 -6.74
N GLU A 110 -2.16 11.16 -5.50
CA GLU A 110 -1.95 12.47 -4.89
C GLU A 110 -0.45 12.71 -4.64
N LEU A 111 0.28 11.71 -4.15
CA LEU A 111 1.73 11.81 -3.93
C LEU A 111 2.51 12.02 -5.22
N ILE A 112 2.16 11.31 -6.30
CA ILE A 112 2.85 11.51 -7.59
C ILE A 112 2.55 12.87 -8.22
N SER A 113 1.35 13.42 -7.98
CA SER A 113 0.99 14.76 -8.44
C SER A 113 1.81 15.82 -7.70
N ARG A 114 1.92 15.70 -6.36
CA ARG A 114 2.76 16.60 -5.53
C ARG A 114 4.25 16.55 -5.92
N ASP A 115 4.75 15.37 -6.30
CA ASP A 115 6.11 15.20 -6.80
C ASP A 115 6.32 15.92 -8.15
N ARG A 116 5.38 15.76 -9.09
CA ARG A 116 5.45 16.43 -10.40
C ARG A 116 5.39 17.96 -10.31
N ASP A 117 4.61 18.48 -9.36
CA ASP A 117 4.43 19.92 -9.17
C ASP A 117 5.52 20.53 -8.25
N SER A 118 6.49 19.72 -7.80
CA SER A 118 7.65 20.21 -7.04
C SER A 118 8.63 20.94 -7.98
N PRO A 119 8.96 22.22 -7.73
CA PRO A 119 9.89 23.00 -8.57
C PRO A 119 11.35 22.48 -8.52
N PHE A 120 11.60 21.42 -7.76
CA PHE A 120 12.91 20.80 -7.56
C PHE A 120 12.95 19.30 -7.97
N ALA A 121 11.91 18.79 -8.63
CA ALA A 121 11.83 17.40 -9.12
C ALA A 121 12.26 17.24 -10.59
#